data_AF-A0A8T4MH88-F1
#
_entry.id   AF-A0A8T4MH88-F1
#
_cell.length_a   1.000
_cell.length_b   1.000
_cell.length_c   1.000
_cell.angle_alpha   90.00
_cell.angle_beta   90.00
_cell.angle_gamma   90.00
#
_symmetry.space_group_name_H-M   'P 1'
#
loop_
_entity.id
_entity.type
_entity.pdbx_description
1 polymer ?
#
loop_
_entity_poly.entity_id
_entity_poly.type
_entity_poly.pdbx_seq_one_letter_code
_entity_poly.pdbx_strand_id
1 'polypeptide(L)'
;MTTAKDKAPKHFKLPEIKTGTIDEALDQLEMATSYFELHQTIETATEVSIAARRYVMVMEDSKKRGELELKTLEVFFQDISRVRQQFERMRTSYQGKMTDGKRRKHDTHNHLQRDYDIMGYYMTLLSRQTQRIAELTTPSNDNY
;
A
#
# COMPACT_ATOMS: atom_id res chain seq x y z
N MET A 1 -11.39 -28.40 16.19
CA MET A 1 -12.04 -27.07 16.04
C MET A 1 -11.04 -26.00 16.45
N THR A 2 -10.33 -25.41 15.49
CA THR A 2 -9.41 -24.29 15.74
C THR A 2 -10.18 -22.99 15.73
N THR A 3 -10.29 -22.34 16.89
CA THR A 3 -10.91 -21.02 17.04
C THR A 3 -10.12 -19.94 16.31
N ALA A 4 -10.78 -18.88 15.84
CA ALA A 4 -10.21 -17.76 15.09
C ALA A 4 -9.06 -16.98 15.76
N LYS A 5 -8.60 -17.40 16.94
CA LYS A 5 -7.42 -16.86 17.65
C LYS A 5 -6.08 -17.30 17.05
N ASP A 6 -6.04 -18.36 16.23
CA ASP A 6 -4.77 -18.96 15.78
C ASP A 6 -4.16 -18.32 14.51
N LYS A 7 -4.73 -17.22 13.99
CA LYS A 7 -4.24 -16.54 12.78
C LYS A 7 -3.76 -15.10 13.00
N ALA A 8 -3.66 -14.63 14.25
CA ALA A 8 -3.03 -13.33 14.49
C ALA A 8 -1.49 -13.48 14.38
N PRO A 9 -0.81 -12.73 13.51
CA PRO A 9 0.65 -12.81 13.38
C PRO A 9 1.31 -12.51 14.74
N LYS A 10 2.31 -13.32 15.11
CA LYS A 10 2.95 -13.36 16.45
C LYS A 10 3.59 -12.05 16.94
N HIS A 11 3.57 -11.00 16.12
CA HIS A 11 4.08 -9.66 16.43
C HIS A 11 2.98 -8.59 16.51
N PHE A 12 1.70 -8.96 16.38
CA PHE A 12 0.58 -8.04 16.47
C PHE A 12 0.20 -7.79 17.93
N LYS A 13 0.62 -6.63 18.47
CA LYS A 13 0.04 -6.09 19.70
C LYS A 13 -0.90 -4.95 19.32
N LEU A 14 -2.20 -5.17 19.51
CA LEU A 14 -3.15 -4.07 19.55
C LEU A 14 -2.73 -3.10 20.66
N PRO A 15 -2.85 -1.78 20.46
CA PRO A 15 -2.65 -0.83 21.55
C PRO A 15 -3.61 -1.16 22.70
N GLU A 16 -3.09 -1.22 23.92
CA GLU A 16 -3.91 -1.41 25.12
C GLU A 16 -4.83 -0.20 25.30
N ILE A 17 -6.16 -0.43 25.21
CA ILE A 17 -7.15 0.61 25.47
C ILE A 17 -7.19 0.86 26.98
N LYS A 18 -6.46 1.86 27.46
CA LYS A 18 -6.56 2.32 28.85
C LYS A 18 -7.91 3.02 29.01
N THR A 19 -8.65 2.72 30.08
CA THR A 19 -9.94 3.38 30.40
C THR A 19 -9.70 4.86 30.72
N GLY A 20 -9.69 5.66 29.67
CA GLY A 20 -9.71 7.12 29.67
C GLY A 20 -11.13 7.67 29.49
N THR A 21 -11.26 8.98 29.30
CA THR A 21 -12.56 9.59 28.95
C THR A 21 -13.08 9.02 27.62
N ILE A 22 -14.38 9.16 27.35
CA ILE A 22 -15.01 8.67 26.09
C ILE A 22 -14.23 9.18 24.86
N ASP A 23 -13.78 10.43 24.90
CA ASP A 23 -12.97 11.04 23.83
C ASP A 23 -11.64 10.30 23.61
N GLU A 24 -10.96 9.86 24.68
CA GLU A 24 -9.70 9.12 24.58
C GLU A 24 -9.90 7.70 24.03
N ALA A 25 -11.02 7.05 24.38
CA ALA A 25 -11.36 5.74 23.85
C ALA A 25 -11.73 5.81 22.36
N LEU A 26 -12.42 6.87 21.93
CA LEU A 26 -12.74 7.11 20.53
C LEU A 26 -11.48 7.39 19.71
N ASP A 27 -10.56 8.22 20.22
CA ASP A 27 -9.25 8.46 19.58
C ASP A 27 -8.45 7.16 19.40
N GLN A 28 -8.44 6.28 20.42
CA GLN A 28 -7.74 5.00 20.35
C GLN A 28 -8.40 4.03 19.36
N LEU A 29 -9.73 4.00 19.29
CA LEU A 29 -10.47 3.19 18.32
C LEU A 29 -10.23 3.66 16.89
N GLU A 30 -10.19 4.98 16.68
CA GLU A 30 -9.89 5.57 15.37
C GLU A 30 -8.45 5.22 14.92
N MET A 31 -7.48 5.29 15.84
CA MET A 31 -6.10 4.86 15.54
C MET A 31 -6.02 3.38 15.19
N ALA A 32 -6.66 2.51 15.98
CA ALA A 32 -6.66 1.06 15.72
C ALA A 32 -7.29 0.71 14.37
N THR A 33 -8.37 1.39 13.99
CA THR A 33 -9.04 1.23 12.70
C THR A 33 -8.14 1.69 11.55
N SER A 34 -7.55 2.88 11.68
CA SER A 34 -6.65 3.46 10.68
C SER A 34 -5.42 2.55 10.45
N TYR A 35 -4.87 1.99 11.53
CA TYR A 35 -3.74 1.06 11.50
C TYR A 35 -4.10 -0.26 10.79
N PHE A 36 -5.29 -0.82 11.07
CA PHE A 36 -5.75 -2.04 10.43
C PHE A 36 -5.91 -1.86 8.91
N GLU A 37 -6.54 -0.77 8.47
CA GLU A 37 -6.69 -0.44 7.05
C GLU A 37 -5.33 -0.28 6.36
N LEU A 38 -4.37 0.38 7.03
CA LEU A 38 -3.03 0.56 6.48
C LEU A 38 -2.29 -0.77 6.35
N HIS A 39 -2.35 -1.63 7.36
CA HIS A 39 -1.72 -2.94 7.32
C HIS A 39 -2.23 -3.77 6.13
N GLN A 40 -3.55 -3.85 5.95
CA GLN A 40 -4.14 -4.57 4.82
C GLN A 40 -3.71 -4.00 3.47
N THR A 41 -3.62 -2.67 3.38
CA THR A 41 -3.20 -1.99 2.15
C THR A 41 -1.72 -2.22 1.86
N ILE A 42 -0.85 -2.23 2.88
CA ILE A 42 0.58 -2.57 2.77
C ILE A 42 0.77 -4.02 2.34
N GLU A 43 0.01 -4.96 2.90
CA GLU A 43 0.05 -6.38 2.53
C GLU A 43 -0.30 -6.54 1.05
N THR A 44 -1.42 -5.96 0.62
CA THR A 44 -1.84 -5.94 -0.78
C THR A 44 -0.79 -5.29 -1.68
N ALA A 45 -0.23 -4.14 -1.27
CA ALA A 45 0.79 -3.45 -2.04
C ALA A 45 2.09 -4.24 -2.17
N THR A 46 2.46 -5.00 -1.14
CA THR A 46 3.63 -5.87 -1.14
C THR A 46 3.42 -7.04 -2.10
N GLU A 47 2.26 -7.69 -2.06
CA GLU A 47 1.90 -8.76 -3.00
C GLU A 47 1.89 -8.27 -4.45
N VAL A 48 1.24 -7.13 -4.71
CA VAL A 48 1.23 -6.51 -6.04
C VAL A 48 2.63 -6.12 -6.49
N SER A 49 3.47 -5.58 -5.59
CA SER A 49 4.86 -5.22 -5.92
C SER A 49 5.73 -6.45 -6.25
N ILE A 50 5.52 -7.57 -5.55
CA ILE A 50 6.20 -8.84 -5.85
C ILE A 50 5.74 -9.39 -7.20
N ALA A 51 4.44 -9.38 -7.46
CA ALA A 51 3.88 -9.78 -8.75
C ALA A 51 4.43 -8.89 -9.87
N ALA A 52 4.47 -7.57 -9.68
CA ALA A 52 5.05 -6.60 -10.61
C ALA A 52 6.47 -6.97 -11.00
N ARG A 53 7.30 -7.25 -10.00
CA ARG A 53 8.70 -7.56 -10.21
C ARG A 53 8.87 -8.86 -10.99
N ARG A 54 8.09 -9.90 -10.64
CA ARG A 54 8.07 -11.17 -11.38
C ARG A 54 7.64 -10.95 -12.83
N TYR A 55 6.61 -10.13 -13.05
CA TYR A 55 6.17 -9.79 -14.40
C TYR A 55 7.21 -9.03 -15.20
N VAL A 56 7.88 -8.03 -14.62
CA VAL A 56 9.00 -7.32 -15.27
C VAL A 56 10.08 -8.31 -15.71
N MET A 57 10.46 -9.26 -14.86
CA MET A 57 11.46 -10.26 -15.21
C MET A 57 11.00 -11.16 -16.38
N VAL A 58 9.76 -11.64 -16.35
CA VAL A 58 9.20 -12.45 -17.44
C VAL A 58 9.13 -11.64 -18.73
N MET A 59 8.68 -10.39 -18.65
CA MET A 59 8.58 -9.47 -19.79
C MET A 59 9.95 -9.15 -20.41
N GLU A 60 10.97 -8.92 -19.59
CA GLU A 60 12.34 -8.71 -20.06
C GLU A 60 12.86 -9.93 -20.81
N ASP A 61 12.55 -11.15 -20.34
CA ASP A 61 12.94 -12.38 -21.03
C ASP A 61 12.09 -12.67 -22.27
N SER A 62 10.78 -12.44 -22.24
CA SER A 62 9.88 -12.56 -23.39
C SER A 62 10.21 -11.54 -24.48
N LYS A 63 10.59 -10.30 -24.12
CA LYS A 63 11.05 -9.28 -25.08
C LYS A 63 12.35 -9.72 -25.78
N LYS A 64 13.28 -10.37 -25.07
CA LYS A 64 14.48 -10.96 -25.69
C LYS A 64 14.13 -12.11 -26.65
N ARG A 65 13.02 -12.81 -26.42
CA ARG A 65 12.56 -13.96 -27.22
C ARG A 65 11.56 -13.61 -28.32
N GLY A 66 10.99 -12.40 -28.32
CA GLY A 66 9.98 -11.96 -29.29
C GLY A 66 8.55 -12.45 -29.01
N GLU A 67 8.25 -12.93 -27.80
CA GLU A 67 7.00 -13.65 -27.46
C GLU A 67 6.09 -12.88 -26.49
N LEU A 68 6.03 -11.55 -26.59
CA LEU A 68 5.34 -10.71 -25.62
C LEU A 68 3.80 -10.72 -25.80
N GLU A 69 3.05 -11.27 -24.84
CA GLU A 69 1.57 -11.20 -24.86
C GLU A 69 1.02 -9.97 -24.09
N LEU A 70 0.29 -9.10 -24.80
CA LEU A 70 -0.23 -7.83 -24.28
C LEU A 70 -1.33 -7.95 -23.20
N LYS A 71 -2.13 -9.02 -23.23
CA LYS A 71 -3.29 -9.19 -22.34
C LYS A 71 -2.91 -9.33 -20.86
N THR A 72 -1.74 -9.89 -20.59
CA THR A 72 -1.21 -10.07 -19.23
C THR A 72 -0.84 -8.72 -18.57
N LEU A 73 -0.55 -7.71 -19.38
CA LEU A 73 -0.16 -6.38 -18.91
C LEU A 73 -1.34 -5.53 -18.46
N GLU A 74 -2.47 -5.63 -19.15
CA GLU A 74 -3.67 -4.85 -18.84
C GLU A 74 -4.18 -5.16 -17.44
N VAL A 75 -4.28 -6.45 -17.09
CA VAL A 75 -4.69 -6.90 -15.74
C VAL A 75 -3.71 -6.36 -14.68
N PHE A 76 -2.42 -6.38 -14.99
CA PHE A 76 -1.40 -5.93 -14.07
C PHE A 76 -1.41 -4.41 -13.84
N PHE A 77 -1.62 -3.61 -14.89
CA PHE A 77 -1.80 -2.16 -14.76
C PHE A 77 -3.05 -1.80 -13.96
N GLN A 78 -4.14 -2.56 -14.11
CA GLN A 78 -5.36 -2.38 -13.32
C GLN A 78 -5.10 -2.62 -11.83
N ASP A 79 -4.36 -3.69 -11.47
CA ASP A 79 -4.04 -4.02 -10.08
C ASP A 79 -3.14 -2.95 -9.42
N ILE A 80 -2.07 -2.49 -10.09
CA ILE A 80 -1.26 -1.38 -9.56
C ILE A 80 -2.13 -0.13 -9.39
N SER A 81 -2.92 0.22 -10.40
CA SER A 81 -3.72 1.45 -10.37
C SER A 81 -4.72 1.43 -9.22
N ARG A 82 -5.33 0.27 -8.94
CA ARG A 82 -6.22 0.07 -7.80
C ARG A 82 -5.52 0.31 -6.46
N VAL A 83 -4.34 -0.30 -6.26
CA VAL A 83 -3.57 -0.12 -5.01
C VAL A 83 -3.11 1.33 -4.85
N ARG A 84 -2.67 1.99 -5.92
CA ARG A 84 -2.30 3.40 -5.89
C ARG A 84 -3.45 4.30 -5.46
N GLN A 85 -4.65 4.09 -6.02
CA GLN A 85 -5.84 4.84 -5.62
C GLN A 85 -6.21 4.61 -4.15
N GLN A 86 -6.03 3.39 -3.63
CA GLN A 86 -6.25 3.11 -2.20
C GLN A 86 -5.29 3.91 -1.33
N PHE A 87 -3.99 3.92 -1.64
CA PHE A 87 -3.01 4.74 -0.93
C PHE A 87 -3.30 6.23 -1.01
N GLU A 88 -3.73 6.75 -2.17
CA GLU A 88 -4.07 8.18 -2.31
C GLU A 88 -5.25 8.59 -1.44
N ARG A 89 -6.31 7.77 -1.37
CA ARG A 89 -7.46 8.01 -0.48
C ARG A 89 -7.04 7.98 0.98
N MET A 90 -6.24 6.99 1.37
CA MET A 90 -5.73 6.88 2.74
C MET A 90 -4.83 8.06 3.10
N ARG A 91 -3.89 8.42 2.23
CA ARG A 91 -2.97 9.54 2.44
C ARG A 91 -3.74 10.87 2.62
N THR A 92 -4.79 11.09 1.84
CA THR A 92 -5.68 12.25 1.99
C THR A 92 -6.42 12.23 3.32
N SER A 93 -6.95 11.08 3.73
CA SER A 93 -7.60 10.88 5.03
C SER A 93 -6.64 11.17 6.19
N TYR A 94 -5.42 10.63 6.14
CA TYR A 94 -4.39 10.85 7.15
C TYR A 94 -3.92 12.31 7.19
N GLN A 95 -3.82 12.97 6.03
CA GLN A 95 -3.51 14.40 5.98
C GLN A 95 -4.59 15.25 6.66
N GLY A 96 -5.87 15.00 6.36
CA GLY A 96 -6.99 15.67 7.02
C GLY A 96 -6.97 15.44 8.54
N LYS A 97 -6.70 14.20 8.94
CA LYS A 97 -6.52 13.82 10.35
C LYS A 97 -5.38 14.60 11.02
N MET A 98 -4.24 14.77 10.36
CA MET A 98 -3.13 15.57 10.91
C MET A 98 -3.47 17.06 11.02
N THR A 99 -4.24 17.62 10.07
CA THR A 99 -4.59 19.05 10.05
C THR A 99 -5.74 19.43 10.98
N ASP A 100 -6.69 18.52 11.24
CA ASP A 100 -7.85 18.76 12.12
C ASP A 100 -7.48 18.71 13.63
N GLY A 101 -6.19 18.60 13.93
CA GLY A 101 -5.65 18.38 15.27
C GLY A 101 -5.69 19.60 16.20
N LYS A 102 -6.88 20.00 16.67
CA LYS A 102 -7.00 20.89 17.84
C LYS A 102 -6.81 20.18 19.19
N ARG A 103 -6.76 18.83 19.22
CA ARG A 103 -6.70 18.05 20.48
C ARG A 103 -5.93 16.72 20.45
N ARG A 104 -5.26 16.36 19.35
CA ARG A 104 -4.59 15.04 19.28
C ARG A 104 -3.34 15.02 20.14
N LYS A 105 -3.14 13.92 20.87
CA LYS A 105 -1.89 13.66 21.58
C LYS A 105 -0.73 13.58 20.58
N HIS A 106 0.45 14.00 21.02
CA HIS A 106 1.67 14.00 20.22
C HIS A 106 1.95 12.62 19.59
N ASP A 107 1.70 11.53 20.35
CA ASP A 107 1.88 10.16 19.87
C ASP A 107 0.98 9.82 18.68
N THR A 108 -0.30 10.21 18.73
CA THR A 108 -1.24 10.02 17.62
C THR A 108 -0.80 10.75 16.37
N HIS A 109 -0.28 11.97 16.51
CA HIS A 109 0.27 12.73 15.39
C HIS A 109 1.50 12.05 14.78
N ASN A 110 2.43 11.58 15.61
CA ASN A 110 3.63 10.87 15.15
C ASN A 110 3.28 9.57 14.41
N HIS A 111 2.27 8.83 14.88
CA HIS A 111 1.77 7.63 14.19
C HIS A 111 1.21 7.96 12.80
N LEU A 112 0.34 8.98 12.70
CA LEU A 112 -0.25 9.39 11.43
C LEU A 112 0.81 9.86 10.43
N GLN A 113 1.85 10.57 10.89
CA GLN A 113 2.95 11.00 10.04
C GLN A 113 3.76 9.81 9.52
N ARG A 114 4.08 8.84 10.39
CA ARG A 114 4.81 7.63 9.99
C ARG A 114 4.05 6.85 8.93
N ASP A 115 2.74 6.70 9.13
CA ASP A 115 1.85 5.99 8.22
C ASP A 115 1.75 6.73 6.88
N TYR A 116 1.67 8.05 6.89
CA TYR A 116 1.74 8.91 5.71
C TYR A 116 3.04 8.69 4.91
N ASP A 117 4.18 8.61 5.60
CA ASP A 117 5.49 8.38 4.97
C ASP A 117 5.60 6.98 4.35
N ILE A 118 5.07 5.94 5.02
CA ILE A 118 5.02 4.57 4.51
C ILE A 118 4.19 4.50 3.22
N MET A 119 3.03 5.15 3.19
CA MET A 119 2.21 5.23 1.97
C MET A 119 2.97 5.93 0.84
N GLY A 120 3.72 6.99 1.15
CA GLY A 120 4.59 7.68 0.18
C GLY A 120 5.68 6.78 -0.40
N TYR A 121 6.29 5.93 0.43
CA TYR A 121 7.28 4.94 -0.01
C TYR A 121 6.68 3.92 -1.00
N TYR A 122 5.55 3.29 -0.66
CA TYR A 122 4.91 2.31 -1.53
C TYR A 122 4.41 2.91 -2.83
N MET A 123 3.85 4.13 -2.79
CA MET A 123 3.47 4.86 -4.00
C MET A 123 4.66 5.05 -4.95
N THR A 124 5.83 5.42 -4.41
CA THR A 124 7.06 5.58 -5.20
C THR A 124 7.50 4.25 -5.82
N LEU A 125 7.44 3.16 -5.06
CA LEU A 125 7.80 1.82 -5.54
C LEU A 125 6.88 1.39 -6.70
N LEU A 126 5.57 1.51 -6.51
CA LEU A 126 4.57 1.16 -7.53
C LEU A 126 4.73 2.00 -8.79
N SER A 127 4.96 3.32 -8.66
CA SER A 127 5.22 4.21 -9.80
C SER A 127 6.44 3.78 -10.63
N ARG A 128 7.55 3.40 -9.98
CA ARG A 128 8.74 2.89 -10.68
C ARG A 128 8.46 1.60 -11.44
N GLN A 129 7.67 0.70 -10.85
CA GLN A 129 7.28 -0.55 -11.49
C GLN A 129 6.35 -0.31 -12.69
N THR A 130 5.36 0.59 -12.56
CA THR A 130 4.51 1.03 -13.68
C THR A 130 5.35 1.60 -14.82
N GLN A 131 6.30 2.49 -14.52
CA GLN A 131 7.16 3.10 -15.53
C GLN A 131 8.00 2.03 -16.26
N ARG A 132 8.64 1.11 -15.51
CA ARG A 132 9.45 0.05 -16.10
C ARG A 132 8.65 -0.83 -17.04
N ILE A 133 7.40 -1.13 -16.70
CA ILE A 133 6.52 -1.92 -17.56
C ILE A 133 6.15 -1.13 -18.80
N ALA A 134 5.81 0.15 -18.66
CA ALA A 134 5.51 1.01 -19.80
C ALA A 134 6.66 1.05 -20.82
N GLU A 135 7.92 1.16 -20.34
CA GLU A 135 9.14 1.10 -21.16
C GLU A 135 9.32 -0.25 -21.89
N LEU A 136 8.92 -1.36 -21.26
CA LEU A 136 9.01 -2.69 -21.87
C LEU A 136 7.93 -2.90 -22.94
N THR A 137 6.78 -2.26 -22.78
CA THR A 137 5.62 -2.38 -23.68
C THR A 137 5.57 -1.35 -24.79
N THR A 138 6.29 -0.24 -24.68
CA THR A 138 6.40 0.70 -25.78
C THR A 138 7.25 0.06 -26.87
N PRO A 139 6.82 0.09 -28.15
CA PRO A 139 7.65 -0.37 -29.25
C PRO A 139 8.94 0.43 -29.24
N SER A 140 10.09 -0.25 -29.17
CA SER A 140 11.38 0.40 -29.40
C SER A 140 11.36 0.92 -30.83
N ASN A 141 11.34 2.24 -31.00
CA ASN A 141 11.46 2.89 -32.31
C ASN A 141 12.95 2.91 -32.75
N ASP A 142 13.64 1.78 -32.55
CA ASP A 142 15.04 1.58 -32.97
C ASP A 142 15.02 1.18 -34.45
N ASN A 143 14.72 2.16 -35.30
CA ASN A 143 15.05 2.17 -36.72
C ASN A 143 15.95 3.39 -36.94
N TYR A 144 17.27 3.20 -36.83
CA TYR A 144 18.29 3.87 -37.63
C TYR A 144 19.58 3.06 -37.61
#